data_AF-A0A0G1HAL2-F1
#
_entry.id   AF-A0A0G1HAL2-F1
#
_cell.length_a   1.000
_cell.length_b   1.000
_cell.length_c   1.000
_cell.angle_alpha   90.00
_cell.angle_beta   90.00
_cell.angle_gamma   90.00
#
_symmetry.space_group_name_H-M   'P 1'
#
loop_
_entity.id
_entity.type
_entity.pdbx_description
1 polymer ?
#
loop_
_entity_poly.entity_id
_entity_poly.type
_entity_poly.pdbx_seq_one_letter_code
_entity_poly.pdbx_strand_id
1 'polypeptide(L)'
;MIDNEQKVVGIFTEYDLIAKSSSINLSVFLKLVLAFDVYKKEQSFIRADLEKLLALQVKTIMNPDPMMLHPETSLEEAVKTFEEHHKVNPIPIVDSNGRLVGIISRADIVKLYARGSEDVTEINAVAAQGITDNQVKEFLRGFERRLLGINWIWTKFWTWFAVVIFIVSIFVVLFFVLRALELVVTNIPF
;
A
#
# COMPACT_ATOMS: atom_id res chain seq x y z
N MET A 1 10.23 -16.84 -5.90
CA MET A 1 10.29 -18.09 -6.68
C MET A 1 11.70 -18.62 -6.60
N ILE A 2 11.85 -19.93 -6.35
CA ILE A 2 13.15 -20.58 -6.23
C ILE A 2 13.22 -21.79 -7.17
N ASP A 3 14.42 -22.14 -7.61
CA ASP A 3 14.67 -23.38 -8.34
C ASP A 3 14.94 -24.57 -7.39
N ASN A 4 15.27 -25.72 -7.98
CA ASN A 4 15.59 -26.95 -7.24
C ASN A 4 16.87 -26.84 -6.39
N GLU A 5 17.72 -25.84 -6.64
CA GLU A 5 18.94 -25.54 -5.88
C GLU A 5 18.71 -24.44 -4.83
N GLN A 6 17.45 -24.03 -4.61
CA GLN A 6 17.02 -22.93 -3.74
C GLN A 6 17.46 -21.53 -4.20
N LYS A 7 17.92 -21.35 -5.44
CA LYS A 7 18.29 -20.03 -5.97
C LYS A 7 17.06 -19.22 -6.34
N VAL A 8 17.12 -17.92 -6.08
CA VAL A 8 16.03 -17.01 -6.46
C VAL A 8 15.99 -16.86 -7.97
N VAL A 9 14.88 -17.26 -8.59
CA VAL A 9 14.65 -17.16 -10.04
C VAL A 9 13.61 -16.09 -10.42
N GLY A 10 13.03 -15.43 -9.42
CA GLY A 10 12.08 -14.35 -9.62
C GLY A 10 11.24 -14.04 -8.40
N ILE A 11 10.55 -12.90 -8.43
CA ILE A 11 9.55 -12.52 -7.44
C ILE A 11 8.22 -12.25 -8.12
N PHE A 12 7.14 -12.58 -7.43
CA PHE A 12 5.79 -12.29 -7.89
C PHE A 12 5.01 -11.68 -6.74
N THR A 13 4.60 -10.43 -6.92
CA THR A 13 3.94 -9.61 -5.90
C THR A 13 2.56 -9.15 -6.34
N GLU A 14 1.76 -8.62 -5.41
CA GLU A 14 0.49 -7.96 -5.74
C GLU A 14 0.70 -6.78 -6.70
N TYR A 15 1.84 -6.08 -6.59
CA TYR A 15 2.19 -5.04 -7.56
C TYR A 15 2.40 -5.62 -8.96
N ASP A 16 3.10 -6.76 -9.09
CA ASP A 16 3.27 -7.42 -10.38
C ASP A 16 1.95 -7.93 -10.94
N LEU A 17 1.06 -8.39 -10.06
CA LEU A 17 -0.34 -8.61 -10.41
C LEU A 17 -0.93 -7.32 -10.95
N ILE A 18 -1.09 -6.25 -10.20
CA ILE A 18 -1.78 -5.04 -10.68
C ILE A 18 -1.12 -4.42 -11.93
N ALA A 19 0.21 -4.37 -11.95
CA ALA A 19 0.99 -3.75 -13.03
C ALA A 19 0.99 -4.59 -14.31
N LYS A 20 1.12 -5.92 -14.24
CA LYS A 20 1.08 -6.79 -15.43
C LYS A 20 -0.32 -7.32 -15.74
N SER A 21 -1.17 -7.50 -14.75
CA SER A 21 -2.64 -7.65 -14.86
C SER A 21 -3.32 -6.38 -15.33
N SER A 22 -2.62 -5.26 -15.56
CA SER A 22 -3.15 -4.18 -16.40
C SER A 22 -3.39 -4.65 -17.85
N SER A 23 -2.83 -5.80 -18.25
CA SER A 23 -3.20 -6.52 -19.47
C SER A 23 -4.39 -7.48 -19.30
N ILE A 24 -4.82 -7.76 -18.06
CA ILE A 24 -6.12 -8.36 -17.75
C ILE A 24 -7.01 -7.19 -17.35
N ASN A 25 -7.57 -6.54 -18.38
CA ASN A 25 -8.49 -5.40 -18.25
C ASN A 25 -9.41 -5.63 -17.04
N LEU A 26 -9.54 -4.66 -16.13
CA LEU A 26 -10.45 -4.68 -14.99
C LEU A 26 -11.87 -5.19 -15.37
N SER A 27 -12.25 -5.04 -16.64
CA SER A 27 -13.41 -5.67 -17.27
C SER A 27 -13.50 -7.21 -17.16
N VAL A 28 -12.39 -7.95 -17.13
CA VAL A 28 -12.35 -9.42 -16.98
C VAL A 28 -12.57 -9.81 -15.52
N PHE A 29 -11.90 -9.15 -14.57
CA PHE A 29 -12.16 -9.34 -13.14
C PHE A 29 -13.61 -8.97 -12.79
N LEU A 30 -14.10 -7.82 -13.28
CA LEU A 30 -15.51 -7.44 -13.16
C LEU A 30 -16.43 -8.46 -13.84
N LYS A 31 -16.12 -8.96 -15.04
CA LYS A 31 -16.92 -10.02 -15.69
C LYS A 31 -16.97 -11.29 -14.85
N LEU A 32 -15.89 -11.66 -14.18
CA LEU A 32 -15.79 -12.85 -13.33
C LEU A 32 -16.63 -12.65 -12.05
N VAL A 33 -16.49 -11.50 -11.39
CA VAL A 33 -17.31 -11.12 -10.22
C VAL A 33 -18.80 -10.99 -10.59
N LEU A 34 -19.12 -10.44 -11.76
CA LEU A 34 -20.50 -10.34 -12.30
C LEU A 34 -21.06 -11.69 -12.77
N ALA A 35 -20.20 -12.61 -13.20
CA ALA A 35 -20.58 -13.97 -13.57
C ALA A 35 -20.91 -14.85 -12.35
N PHE A 36 -20.43 -14.48 -11.16
CA PHE A 36 -20.73 -15.20 -9.92
C PHE A 36 -22.15 -14.96 -9.39
N ASP A 37 -22.96 -14.05 -9.96
CA ASP A 37 -24.39 -13.98 -9.56
C ASP A 37 -25.46 -13.42 -10.53
N VAL A 38 -25.20 -12.97 -11.78
CA VAL A 38 -26.31 -12.33 -12.57
C VAL A 38 -26.47 -12.67 -14.07
N TYR A 39 -25.54 -13.28 -14.83
CA TYR A 39 -25.73 -13.34 -16.30
C TYR A 39 -25.65 -14.73 -16.94
N LYS A 40 -26.83 -15.30 -17.23
CA LYS A 40 -27.04 -16.61 -17.88
C LYS A 40 -27.12 -16.55 -19.42
N LYS A 41 -26.59 -15.54 -20.11
CA LYS A 41 -26.87 -15.38 -21.56
C LYS A 41 -25.73 -15.31 -22.57
N GLU A 42 -24.46 -15.27 -22.18
CA GLU A 42 -23.38 -15.41 -23.19
C GLU A 42 -22.05 -15.91 -22.60
N GLN A 43 -21.90 -17.23 -22.52
CA GLN A 43 -20.75 -17.90 -21.88
C GLN A 43 -19.52 -18.03 -22.79
N SER A 44 -19.66 -17.87 -24.11
CA SER A 44 -18.58 -18.12 -25.08
C SER A 44 -17.41 -17.14 -24.94
N PHE A 45 -17.70 -15.86 -24.69
CA PHE A 45 -16.67 -14.84 -24.50
C PHE A 45 -15.90 -15.04 -23.18
N ILE A 46 -16.60 -15.38 -22.09
CA ILE A 46 -15.98 -15.56 -20.77
C ILE A 46 -15.08 -16.80 -20.76
N ARG A 47 -15.49 -17.91 -21.40
CA ARG A 47 -14.71 -19.16 -21.42
C ARG A 47 -13.33 -19.00 -22.02
N ALA A 48 -13.19 -18.34 -23.18
CA ALA A 48 -11.90 -18.17 -23.84
C ALA A 48 -10.90 -17.33 -23.03
N ASP A 49 -11.39 -16.28 -22.36
CA ASP A 49 -10.55 -15.47 -21.46
C ASP A 49 -10.22 -16.23 -20.16
N LEU A 50 -11.16 -17.02 -19.64
CA LEU A 50 -10.95 -17.87 -18.47
C LEU A 50 -9.91 -18.96 -18.77
N GLU A 51 -9.99 -19.61 -19.93
CA GLU A 51 -9.02 -20.62 -20.38
C GLU A 51 -7.61 -20.01 -20.47
N LYS A 52 -7.48 -18.80 -21.02
CA LYS A 52 -6.20 -18.08 -21.04
C LYS A 52 -5.68 -17.76 -19.64
N LEU A 53 -6.55 -17.29 -18.74
CA LEU A 53 -6.17 -17.00 -17.35
C LEU A 53 -5.74 -18.26 -16.60
N LEU A 54 -6.47 -19.36 -16.79
CA LEU A 54 -6.16 -20.65 -16.16
C LEU A 54 -4.88 -21.28 -16.73
N ALA A 55 -4.51 -20.94 -17.97
CA ALA A 55 -3.27 -21.37 -18.60
C ALA A 55 -2.05 -20.48 -18.27
N LEU A 56 -2.23 -19.32 -17.63
CA LEU A 56 -1.12 -18.44 -17.26
C LEU A 56 -0.25 -19.09 -16.19
N GLN A 57 1.04 -19.19 -16.48
CA GLN A 57 2.04 -19.67 -15.54
C GLN A 57 2.66 -18.52 -14.78
N VAL A 58 2.98 -18.73 -13.48
CA VAL A 58 3.59 -17.68 -12.66
C VAL A 58 4.95 -17.22 -13.22
N LYS A 59 5.70 -18.13 -13.84
CA LYS A 59 6.97 -17.83 -14.53
C LYS A 59 6.82 -16.75 -15.61
N THR A 60 5.65 -16.65 -16.25
CA THR A 60 5.38 -15.68 -17.32
C THR A 60 5.13 -14.28 -16.77
N ILE A 61 4.60 -14.17 -15.56
CA ILE A 61 4.17 -12.90 -14.96
C ILE A 61 5.14 -12.39 -13.89
N MET A 62 5.92 -13.26 -13.25
CA MET A 62 6.90 -12.85 -12.24
C MET A 62 7.91 -11.84 -12.80
N ASN A 63 8.51 -11.03 -11.92
CA ASN A 63 9.74 -10.31 -12.24
C ASN A 63 10.91 -11.32 -12.14
N PRO A 64 11.60 -11.64 -13.26
CA PRO A 64 12.70 -12.60 -13.27
C PRO A 64 13.99 -12.05 -12.65
N ASP A 65 14.11 -10.73 -12.52
CA ASP A 65 15.28 -10.06 -11.95
C ASP A 65 14.85 -9.18 -10.75
N PRO A 66 14.53 -9.81 -9.61
CA PRO A 66 14.17 -9.08 -8.42
C PRO A 66 15.40 -8.43 -7.81
N MET A 67 15.21 -7.24 -7.24
CA MET A 67 16.19 -6.67 -6.33
C MET A 67 16.33 -7.56 -5.10
N MET A 68 17.56 -7.90 -4.74
CA MET A 68 17.89 -8.79 -3.63
C MET A 68 18.88 -8.10 -2.69
N LEU A 69 18.84 -8.47 -1.41
CA LEU A 69 19.81 -8.03 -0.40
C LEU A 69 20.48 -9.25 0.24
N HIS A 70 21.53 -9.01 1.02
CA HIS A 70 22.27 -10.06 1.72
C HIS A 70 21.97 -10.06 3.23
N PRO A 71 22.19 -11.17 3.95
CA PRO A 71 22.01 -11.24 5.41
C PRO A 71 22.80 -10.20 6.18
N GLU A 72 23.98 -9.85 5.67
CA GLU A 72 24.88 -8.85 6.26
C GLU A 72 24.48 -7.41 5.91
N THR A 73 23.49 -7.21 5.03
CA THR A 73 22.98 -5.87 4.69
C THR A 73 22.35 -5.22 5.92
N SER A 74 22.80 -4.02 6.25
CA SER A 74 22.28 -3.28 7.40
C SER A 74 20.79 -2.92 7.24
N LEU A 75 20.07 -2.81 8.35
CA LEU A 75 18.66 -2.38 8.33
C LEU A 75 18.50 -0.97 7.73
N GLU A 76 19.45 -0.07 7.97
CA GLU A 76 19.45 1.28 7.40
C GLU A 76 19.52 1.24 5.87
N GLU A 77 20.41 0.41 5.33
CA GLU A 77 20.54 0.21 3.89
C GLU A 77 19.27 -0.40 3.30
N ALA A 78 18.70 -1.42 3.95
CA ALA A 78 17.44 -2.02 3.50
C ALA A 78 16.29 -1.00 3.46
N VAL A 79 16.19 -0.13 4.46
CA VAL A 79 15.18 0.95 4.51
C VAL A 79 15.42 1.95 3.39
N LYS A 80 16.68 2.36 3.17
CA LYS A 80 17.05 3.24 2.06
C LYS A 80 16.69 2.61 0.70
N THR A 81 16.91 1.30 0.52
CA THR A 81 16.49 0.59 -0.68
C THR A 81 14.98 0.70 -0.92
N PHE A 82 14.17 0.53 0.14
CA PHE A 82 12.71 0.70 0.05
C PHE A 82 12.28 2.14 -0.28
N GLU A 83 13.04 3.13 0.19
CA GLU A 83 12.79 4.54 -0.10
C GLU A 83 13.11 4.90 -1.56
N GLU A 84 14.27 4.47 -2.05
CA GLU A 84 14.72 4.75 -3.41
C GLU A 84 13.88 3.99 -4.44
N HIS A 85 13.37 2.81 -4.09
CA HIS A 85 12.63 1.93 -4.99
C HIS A 85 11.21 1.66 -4.48
N HIS A 86 10.29 2.59 -4.75
CA HIS A 86 8.90 2.52 -4.29
C HIS A 86 8.11 1.27 -4.73
N LYS A 87 8.52 0.62 -5.82
CA LYS A 87 7.87 -0.58 -6.38
C LYS A 87 8.43 -1.88 -5.82
N VAL A 88 9.54 -1.81 -5.10
CA VAL A 88 10.25 -2.97 -4.59
C VAL A 88 9.71 -3.25 -3.19
N ASN A 89 8.80 -4.22 -3.09
CA ASN A 89 8.30 -4.77 -1.84
C ASN A 89 7.55 -6.09 -2.12
N PRO A 90 7.91 -7.21 -1.48
CA PRO A 90 9.03 -7.39 -0.55
C PRO A 90 10.37 -7.61 -1.27
N ILE A 91 11.47 -7.65 -0.51
CA ILE A 91 12.84 -7.91 -1.00
C ILE A 91 13.30 -9.31 -0.53
N PRO A 92 13.71 -10.22 -1.42
CA PRO A 92 14.36 -11.47 -1.04
C PRO A 92 15.75 -11.23 -0.47
N ILE A 93 16.09 -11.96 0.59
CA ILE A 93 17.42 -12.01 1.16
C ILE A 93 18.12 -13.27 0.68
N VAL A 94 19.31 -13.14 0.08
CA VAL A 94 20.04 -14.25 -0.53
C VAL A 94 21.46 -14.39 0.02
N ASP A 95 21.95 -15.62 0.11
CA ASP A 95 23.36 -15.89 0.46
C ASP A 95 24.31 -15.55 -0.71
N SER A 96 25.61 -15.76 -0.50
CA SER A 96 26.65 -15.53 -1.51
C SER A 96 26.52 -16.41 -2.76
N ASN A 97 25.75 -17.50 -2.69
CA ASN A 97 25.48 -18.40 -3.81
C ASN A 97 24.14 -18.09 -4.50
N GLY A 98 23.46 -17.01 -4.10
CA GLY A 98 22.15 -16.61 -4.63
C GLY A 98 20.98 -17.43 -4.09
N ARG A 99 21.18 -18.23 -3.03
CA ARG A 99 20.12 -19.03 -2.43
C ARG A 99 19.26 -18.19 -1.50
N LEU A 100 17.95 -18.37 -1.55
CA LEU A 100 17.01 -17.66 -0.71
C LEU A 100 17.18 -18.09 0.76
N VAL A 101 17.47 -17.13 1.63
CA VAL A 101 17.58 -17.36 3.08
C VAL A 101 16.47 -16.66 3.86
N GLY A 102 15.82 -15.65 3.27
CA GLY A 102 14.71 -14.95 3.92
C GLY A 102 14.03 -13.95 2.99
N ILE A 103 13.03 -13.25 3.52
CA ILE A 103 12.32 -12.17 2.84
C ILE A 103 12.13 -11.05 3.85
N ILE A 104 12.36 -9.80 3.45
CA ILE A 104 12.06 -8.62 4.25
C ILE A 104 11.03 -7.76 3.52
N SER A 105 10.01 -7.33 4.23
CA SER A 105 9.01 -6.39 3.74
C SER A 105 8.97 -5.10 4.56
N ARG A 106 8.34 -4.06 4.01
CA ARG A 106 8.07 -2.82 4.76
C ARG A 106 7.24 -3.08 6.02
N ALA A 107 6.33 -4.04 5.97
CA ALA A 107 5.48 -4.41 7.11
C ALA A 107 6.31 -5.02 8.24
N ASP A 108 7.35 -5.81 7.92
CA ASP A 108 8.24 -6.40 8.91
C ASP A 108 9.05 -5.32 9.63
N ILE A 109 9.54 -4.32 8.88
CA ILE A 109 10.23 -3.16 9.45
C ILE A 109 9.31 -2.42 10.42
N VAL A 110 8.08 -2.10 9.99
CA VAL A 110 7.08 -1.44 10.86
C VAL A 110 6.77 -2.28 12.10
N LYS A 111 6.65 -3.60 11.95
CA LYS A 111 6.36 -4.53 13.05
C LYS A 111 7.53 -4.64 14.03
N LEU A 112 8.77 -4.60 13.56
CA LEU A 112 9.97 -4.55 14.40
C LEU A 112 9.96 -3.27 15.26
N TYR A 113 9.62 -2.11 14.68
CA TYR A 113 9.50 -0.87 15.44
C TYR A 113 8.34 -0.88 16.43
N ALA A 114 7.19 -1.41 16.04
CA ALA A 114 6.03 -1.53 16.94
C ALA A 114 6.32 -2.44 18.15
N ARG A 115 7.22 -3.42 18.00
CA ARG A 115 7.69 -4.31 19.08
C ARG A 115 8.83 -3.70 19.91
N GLY A 116 9.46 -2.64 19.41
CA GLY A 116 10.60 -1.94 20.02
C GLY A 116 10.31 -1.21 21.33
N SER A 117 9.13 -1.36 21.94
CA SER A 117 8.84 -0.87 23.29
C SER A 117 8.81 -1.96 24.37
N GLU A 118 8.81 -3.25 24.04
CA GLU A 118 8.62 -4.32 25.04
C GLU A 118 9.74 -5.37 25.13
N ASP A 119 10.51 -5.66 24.07
CA ASP A 119 11.50 -6.75 24.07
C ASP A 119 12.83 -6.40 23.36
N VAL A 120 13.53 -5.36 23.82
CA VAL A 120 14.83 -4.93 23.26
C VAL A 120 16.02 -5.76 23.80
N THR A 121 15.79 -6.71 24.70
CA THR A 121 16.87 -7.39 25.44
C THR A 121 17.60 -8.47 24.62
N GLU A 122 16.93 -9.16 23.69
CA GLU A 122 17.54 -10.27 22.92
C GLU A 122 18.22 -9.82 21.61
N ILE A 123 17.78 -8.72 20.98
CA ILE A 123 18.36 -8.21 19.72
C ILE A 123 19.79 -7.68 19.95
N ASN A 124 20.10 -7.22 21.16
CA ASN A 124 21.42 -6.70 21.54
C ASN A 124 22.54 -7.75 21.58
N ALA A 125 22.21 -9.05 21.64
CA ALA A 125 23.24 -10.10 21.60
C ALA A 125 23.88 -10.24 20.20
N VAL A 126 23.17 -9.85 19.14
CA VAL A 126 23.67 -9.86 17.75
C VAL A 126 24.21 -8.48 17.34
N ALA A 127 23.69 -7.39 17.92
CA ALA A 127 24.13 -6.01 17.63
C ALA A 127 25.39 -5.56 18.41
N ALA A 128 26.16 -6.49 18.98
CA ALA A 128 27.37 -6.23 19.76
C ALA A 128 28.57 -5.69 18.94
N GLN A 129 28.34 -5.20 17.72
CA GLN A 129 29.31 -4.44 16.93
C GLN A 129 28.71 -3.08 16.55
N GLY A 130 28.97 -2.07 17.40
CA GLY A 130 29.29 -0.72 16.93
C GLY A 130 28.16 0.25 16.55
N ILE A 131 26.89 -0.04 16.84
CA ILE A 131 25.81 0.94 16.57
C ILE A 131 25.65 1.88 17.77
N THR A 132 25.94 3.17 17.58
CA THR A 132 25.82 4.20 18.63
C THR A 132 24.37 4.65 18.83
N ASP A 133 23.96 4.98 20.07
CA ASP A 133 22.59 5.43 20.41
C ASP A 133 22.09 6.61 19.56
N ASN A 134 23.01 7.46 19.11
CA ASN A 134 22.70 8.60 18.25
C ASN A 134 22.30 8.16 16.82
N GLN A 135 22.94 7.12 16.28
CA GLN A 135 22.55 6.56 14.98
C GLN A 135 21.16 5.93 15.05
N VAL A 136 20.84 5.23 16.14
CA VAL A 136 19.50 4.67 16.37
C VAL A 136 18.45 5.79 16.42
N LYS A 137 18.70 6.87 17.19
CA LYS A 137 17.78 8.00 17.29
C LYS A 137 17.60 8.77 15.99
N GLU A 138 18.68 8.99 15.22
CA GLU A 138 18.59 9.66 13.93
C GLU A 138 17.84 8.84 12.90
N PHE A 139 18.11 7.53 12.85
CA PHE A 139 17.37 6.59 12.02
C PHE A 139 15.88 6.62 12.37
N LEU A 140 15.52 6.46 13.65
CA LEU A 140 14.13 6.46 14.12
C LEU A 140 13.41 7.76 13.76
N ARG A 141 14.05 8.91 13.96
CA ARG A 141 13.50 10.24 13.62
C ARG A 141 13.40 10.47 12.11
N GLY A 142 14.25 9.85 11.30
CA GLY A 142 14.16 9.83 9.85
C GLY A 142 12.97 8.99 9.38
N PHE A 143 12.82 7.82 9.98
CA PHE A 143 11.78 6.84 9.69
C PHE A 143 10.37 7.34 10.04
N GLU A 144 10.15 7.89 11.25
CA GLU A 144 8.85 8.43 11.68
C GLU A 144 8.31 9.50 10.73
N ARG A 145 9.17 10.45 10.31
CA ARG A 145 8.79 11.51 9.37
C ARG A 145 8.37 10.99 8.00
N ARG A 146 8.87 9.83 7.60
CA ARG A 146 8.66 9.27 6.26
C ARG A 146 7.49 8.30 6.20
N LEU A 147 7.20 7.56 7.27
CA LEU A 147 6.05 6.64 7.32
C LEU A 147 4.75 7.28 7.80
N LEU A 148 4.79 8.20 8.77
CA LEU A 148 3.58 8.87 9.27
C LEU A 148 3.08 9.99 8.32
N GLY A 149 3.69 10.10 7.14
CA GLY A 149 3.34 11.10 6.12
C GLY A 149 2.09 10.78 5.30
N ILE A 150 1.49 9.59 5.44
CA ILE A 150 0.30 9.23 4.66
C ILE A 150 -0.83 8.86 5.63
N ASN A 151 -1.86 9.72 5.60
CA ASN A 151 -3.21 9.53 6.12
C ASN A 151 -3.63 10.18 7.48
N TRP A 152 -2.97 11.25 7.93
CA TRP A 152 -3.68 12.23 8.77
C TRP A 152 -4.23 13.43 7.98
N ILE A 153 -3.66 13.69 6.80
CA ILE A 153 -4.06 14.80 5.94
C ILE A 153 -5.50 14.63 5.45
N TRP A 154 -5.88 13.43 4.99
CA TRP A 154 -7.24 13.19 4.51
C TRP A 154 -8.26 13.23 5.64
N THR A 155 -7.96 12.64 6.80
CA THR A 155 -8.86 12.66 7.96
C THR A 155 -9.09 14.08 8.48
N LYS A 156 -8.04 14.91 8.61
CA LYS A 156 -8.22 16.34 8.91
C LYS A 156 -8.95 17.10 7.82
N PHE A 157 -8.61 16.87 6.55
CA PHE A 157 -9.20 17.56 5.42
C PHE A 157 -10.72 17.31 5.34
N TRP A 158 -11.16 16.07 5.50
CA TRP A 158 -12.59 15.72 5.50
C TRP A 158 -13.34 16.36 6.67
N THR A 159 -12.75 16.41 7.87
CA THR A 159 -13.38 17.10 9.02
C THR A 159 -13.50 18.61 8.79
N TRP A 160 -12.45 19.25 8.27
CA TRP A 160 -12.48 20.69 7.99
C TRP A 160 -13.45 21.02 6.85
N PHE A 161 -13.47 20.21 5.79
CA PHE A 161 -14.40 20.31 4.67
C PHE A 161 -15.86 20.18 5.12
N ALA A 162 -16.16 19.22 6.00
CA ALA A 162 -17.50 19.05 6.57
C ALA A 162 -17.94 20.28 7.41
N VAL A 163 -17.04 20.82 8.24
CA VAL A 163 -17.31 22.04 9.03
C VAL A 163 -17.58 23.24 8.13
N VAL A 164 -16.79 23.41 7.06
CA VAL A 164 -17.00 24.51 6.09
C VAL A 164 -18.35 24.38 5.38
N ILE A 165 -18.73 23.19 4.91
CA ILE A 165 -20.04 22.96 4.29
C ILE A 165 -21.17 23.26 5.28
N PHE A 166 -21.03 22.82 6.53
CA PHE A 166 -22.03 23.07 7.57
C PHE A 166 -22.23 24.57 7.83
N ILE A 167 -21.14 25.32 7.98
CA ILE A 167 -21.18 26.78 8.16
C ILE A 167 -21.84 27.47 6.95
N VAL A 168 -21.43 27.10 5.73
CA VAL A 168 -22.02 27.67 4.51
C VAL A 168 -23.52 27.36 4.43
N SER A 169 -23.95 26.15 4.79
CA SER A 169 -25.36 25.77 4.80
C SER A 169 -26.20 26.62 5.76
N ILE A 170 -25.67 26.94 6.94
CA ILE A 170 -26.32 27.84 7.91
C ILE A 170 -26.52 29.23 7.32
N PHE A 171 -25.49 29.79 6.67
CA PHE A 171 -25.59 31.12 6.07
C PHE A 171 -26.57 31.16 4.89
N VAL A 172 -26.61 30.11 4.06
CA VAL A 172 -27.59 30.01 2.97
C VAL A 172 -29.01 29.98 3.51
N VAL A 173 -29.29 29.16 4.53
CA VAL A 173 -30.62 29.10 5.16
C VAL A 173 -30.99 30.45 5.77
N LEU A 174 -30.07 31.09 6.49
CA LEU A 174 -30.30 32.41 7.09
C LEU A 174 -30.63 33.47 6.04
N PHE A 175 -29.90 33.48 4.91
CA PHE A 175 -30.17 34.39 3.80
C PHE A 175 -31.58 34.20 3.23
N PHE A 176 -32.01 32.95 3.03
CA PHE A 176 -33.36 32.66 2.55
C PHE A 176 -34.45 33.07 3.54
N VAL A 177 -34.22 32.87 4.85
CA VAL A 177 -35.16 33.31 5.90
C VAL A 177 -35.30 34.83 5.92
N LEU A 178 -34.18 35.57 5.84
CA LEU A 178 -34.21 37.03 5.80
C LEU A 178 -34.94 37.53 4.54
N ARG A 179 -34.71 36.91 3.39
CA ARG A 179 -35.43 37.23 2.15
C ARG A 179 -36.92 36.94 2.21
N ALA A 180 -37.32 35.83 2.84
CA ALA A 180 -38.73 35.53 3.05
C ALA A 180 -39.39 36.54 3.99
N LEU A 181 -38.69 36.99 5.04
CA LEU A 181 -39.20 38.00 5.97
C LEU A 181 -39.41 39.36 5.29
N GLU A 182 -38.46 39.81 4.45
CA GLU A 182 -38.62 41.03 3.64
C GLU A 182 -39.87 40.98 2.76
N LEU A 183 -40.12 39.84 2.09
CA LEU A 183 -41.28 39.63 1.23
C LEU A 183 -42.60 39.61 2.01
N VAL A 184 -42.61 39.04 3.23
CA VAL A 184 -43.82 39.04 4.08
C VAL A 184 -44.11 40.45 4.58
N VAL A 185 -43.12 41.18 5.08
CA VAL A 185 -43.30 42.55 5.62
C VAL A 185 -43.76 43.53 4.53
N THR A 186 -43.28 43.39 3.30
CA THR A 186 -43.70 44.24 2.16
C THR A 186 -45.08 43.92 1.62
N ASN A 187 -45.65 42.76 1.97
CA ASN A 187 -46.95 42.29 1.47
C ASN A 187 -48.04 42.26 2.56
N ILE A 188 -47.84 42.95 3.68
CA ILE A 188 -48.89 43.21 4.68
C ILE A 188 -49.72 44.40 4.17
N PRO A 189 -50.98 44.21 3.75
CA PRO A 189 -51.84 45.34 3.41
C PRO A 189 -52.17 46.10 4.71
N PHE A 190 -51.89 47.40 4.73
CA PHE A 190 -52.44 48.34 5.71
C PHE A 190 -53.93 48.55 5.49
#